data_AF-A0A970KDD4-F1
#
_entry.id   AF-A0A970KDD4-F1
#
_cell.length_a   1.000
_cell.length_b   1.000
_cell.length_c   1.000
_cell.angle_alpha   90.00
_cell.angle_beta   90.00
_cell.angle_gamma   90.00
#
_symmetry.space_group_name_H-M   'P 1'
#
loop_
_entity.id
_entity.type
_entity.pdbx_description
1 polymer ?
#
loop_
_entity_poly.entity_id
_entity_poly.type
_entity_poly.pdbx_seq_one_letter_code
_entity_poly.pdbx_strand_id
1 'polypeptide(L)'
;QVLYDLVITRDPEYQLSTNTGAALIEEIMTHRRIELWGEGFRWLDLKRLNLPLDRTGSNHDASVAIKMEEPAGTNLWQYLITRDEINANANMVQNEL
;
A
#
# COMPACT_ATOMS: atom_id res chain seq x y z
N GLN A 1 19.12 16.00 3.51
CA GLN A 1 17.78 16.00 2.88
C GLN A 1 17.20 14.64 3.24
N VAL A 2 16.08 14.56 3.97
CA VAL A 2 15.68 13.34 4.69
C VAL A 2 15.69 12.06 3.84
N LEU A 3 15.19 12.11 2.60
CA LEU A 3 15.21 10.94 1.71
C LEU A 3 16.64 10.48 1.38
N TYR A 4 17.53 11.39 1.03
CA TYR A 4 18.93 11.08 0.75
C TYR A 4 19.65 10.48 1.96
N ASP A 5 19.43 11.08 3.13
CA ASP A 5 20.07 10.64 4.37
C ASP A 5 19.69 9.19 4.73
N LEU A 6 18.49 8.73 4.33
CA LEU A 6 18.05 7.34 4.44
C LEU A 6 18.67 6.46 3.34
N VAL A 7 18.44 6.82 2.07
CA VAL A 7 18.67 5.91 0.95
C VAL A 7 20.16 5.65 0.70
N ILE A 8 21.03 6.64 0.92
CA ILE A 8 22.49 6.46 0.74
C ILE A 8 23.08 5.35 1.64
N THR A 9 22.39 5.03 2.75
CA THR A 9 22.80 3.94 3.66
C THR A 9 22.36 2.56 3.19
N ARG A 10 21.50 2.46 2.16
CA ARG A 10 21.00 1.23 1.53
C ARG A 10 21.60 1.02 0.15
N ASP A 11 21.75 2.10 -0.60
CA ASP A 11 22.31 2.16 -1.94
C ASP A 11 23.42 3.23 -1.99
N PRO A 12 24.71 2.83 -1.95
CA PRO A 12 25.84 3.75 -2.01
C PRO A 12 25.92 4.59 -3.31
N GLU A 13 25.24 4.17 -4.38
CA GLU A 13 25.23 4.89 -5.67
C GLU A 13 24.12 5.95 -5.73
N TYR A 14 23.22 6.00 -4.75
CA TYR A 14 22.12 6.94 -4.72
C TYR A 14 22.61 8.39 -4.64
N GLN A 15 22.07 9.24 -5.51
CA GLN A 15 22.42 10.67 -5.55
C GLN A 15 21.32 11.51 -4.93
N LEU A 16 21.69 12.67 -4.39
CA LEU A 16 20.72 13.62 -3.86
C LEU A 16 19.73 14.01 -4.97
N SER A 17 18.47 13.61 -4.82
CA SER A 17 17.41 13.90 -5.78
C SER A 17 17.17 15.40 -5.94
N THR A 18 17.02 15.83 -7.19
CA THR A 18 16.57 17.17 -7.57
C THR A 18 15.07 17.22 -7.87
N ASN A 19 14.35 16.10 -7.69
CA ASN A 19 12.91 16.04 -7.94
C ASN A 19 12.14 16.96 -7.00
N THR A 20 11.02 17.48 -7.48
CA THR A 20 10.09 18.30 -6.69
C THR A 20 8.65 17.91 -7.00
N GLY A 21 7.70 18.36 -6.17
CA GLY A 21 6.27 18.12 -6.37
C GLY A 21 5.92 16.63 -6.48
N ALA A 22 5.11 16.28 -7.49
CA ALA A 22 4.65 14.90 -7.69
C ALA A 22 5.79 13.91 -7.96
N ALA A 23 6.84 14.32 -8.69
CA ALA A 23 7.98 13.45 -8.98
C ALA A 23 8.73 13.04 -7.70
N LEU A 24 8.89 13.99 -6.76
CA LEU A 24 9.50 13.69 -5.46
C LEU A 24 8.60 12.78 -4.61
N ILE A 25 7.28 12.95 -4.68
CA ILE A 25 6.34 12.08 -3.96
C ILE A 25 6.44 10.64 -4.48
N GLU A 26 6.46 10.43 -5.79
CA GLU A 26 6.60 9.09 -6.37
C GLU A 26 7.94 8.42 -6.01
N GLU A 27 9.01 9.19 -5.97
CA GLU A 27 10.32 8.70 -5.51
C GLU A 27 10.30 8.29 -4.03
N ILE A 28 9.70 9.13 -3.16
CA ILE A 28 9.50 8.80 -1.74
C ILE A 28 8.67 7.52 -1.61
N MET A 29 7.57 7.39 -2.36
CA MET A 29 6.71 6.22 -2.32
C MET A 29 7.44 4.97 -2.83
N THR A 30 8.35 5.10 -3.79
CA THR A 30 9.21 4.01 -4.26
C THR A 30 10.12 3.51 -3.13
N HIS A 31 10.89 4.40 -2.50
CA HIS A 31 11.76 4.01 -1.39
C HIS A 31 11.00 3.51 -0.16
N ARG A 32 9.81 4.07 0.12
CA ARG A 32 8.96 3.61 1.22
C ARG A 32 8.47 2.16 1.01
N ARG A 33 8.16 1.77 -0.24
CA ARG A 33 7.79 0.39 -0.59
C ARG A 33 8.95 -0.59 -0.47
N ILE A 34 10.17 -0.13 -0.76
CA ILE A 34 11.39 -0.92 -0.65
C ILE A 34 11.76 -1.12 0.83
N GLU A 35 11.84 -0.03 1.59
CA GLU A 35 12.30 -0.06 2.99
C GLU A 35 11.32 -0.81 3.91
N LEU A 36 10.00 -0.59 3.73
CA LEU A 36 8.96 -1.18 4.60
C LEU A 36 8.35 -2.46 4.01
N TRP A 37 9.12 -3.17 3.19
CA TRP A 37 8.64 -4.39 2.54
C TRP A 37 8.35 -5.48 3.59
N GLY A 38 7.16 -6.08 3.51
CA GLY A 38 6.73 -7.11 4.47
C GLY A 38 6.20 -6.58 5.81
N GLU A 39 6.33 -5.28 6.08
CA GLU A 39 5.92 -4.68 7.36
C GLU A 39 4.44 -4.20 7.40
N GLY A 40 3.65 -4.53 6.36
CA GLY A 40 2.21 -4.27 6.34
C GLY A 40 1.78 -2.88 5.85
N PHE A 41 2.71 -2.01 5.44
CA PHE A 41 2.36 -0.64 5.02
C PHE A 41 1.73 -0.52 3.64
N ARG A 42 2.03 -1.45 2.72
CA ARG A 42 1.61 -1.29 1.32
C ARG A 42 0.09 -1.21 1.15
N TRP A 43 -0.67 -2.01 1.90
CA TRP A 43 -2.13 -1.98 1.85
C TRP A 43 -2.70 -0.65 2.34
N LEU A 44 -2.15 -0.11 3.43
CA LEU A 44 -2.55 1.19 3.98
C LEU A 44 -2.20 2.35 3.04
N ASP A 45 -1.04 2.27 2.39
CA ASP A 45 -0.62 3.27 1.40
C ASP A 45 -1.56 3.30 0.19
N LEU A 46 -1.92 2.13 -0.35
CA LEU A 46 -2.87 2.04 -1.46
C LEU A 46 -4.23 2.63 -1.08
N LYS A 47 -4.75 2.26 0.10
CA LYS A 47 -6.02 2.77 0.61
C LYS A 47 -6.02 4.28 0.82
N ARG A 48 -5.05 4.82 1.57
CA ARG A 48 -5.03 6.25 1.94
C ARG A 48 -4.81 7.17 0.74
N LEU A 49 -4.15 6.69 -0.31
CA LEU A 49 -3.89 7.42 -1.54
C LEU A 49 -4.96 7.16 -2.62
N ASN A 50 -5.95 6.30 -2.33
CA ASN A 50 -6.95 5.86 -3.29
C ASN A 50 -6.32 5.32 -4.60
N LEU A 51 -5.34 4.43 -4.45
CA LEU A 51 -4.62 3.80 -5.56
C LEU A 51 -5.04 2.32 -5.70
N PRO A 52 -5.08 1.78 -6.93
CA PRO A 52 -5.40 0.38 -7.17
C PRO A 52 -4.21 -0.53 -6.80
N LEU A 53 -4.53 -1.80 -6.54
CA LEU A 53 -3.56 -2.88 -6.61
C LEU A 53 -3.45 -3.34 -8.06
N ASP A 54 -2.23 -3.41 -8.57
CA ASP A 54 -1.92 -4.04 -9.84
C ASP A 54 -0.60 -4.80 -9.72
N ARG A 55 -0.67 -6.10 -9.95
CA ARG A 55 0.45 -7.05 -9.97
C ARG A 55 0.75 -7.57 -11.37
N THR A 56 0.02 -7.11 -12.40
CA THR A 56 0.27 -7.51 -13.78
C THR A 56 1.63 -6.99 -14.26
N GLY A 57 2.25 -7.69 -15.21
CA GLY A 57 3.59 -7.32 -15.72
C GLY A 57 4.72 -7.39 -14.68
N SER A 58 4.50 -8.01 -13.53
CA SER A 58 5.48 -8.17 -12.45
C SER A 58 5.98 -9.62 -12.34
N ASN A 59 6.78 -9.90 -11.30
CA ASN A 59 7.24 -11.25 -10.97
C ASN A 59 6.24 -12.04 -10.09
N HIS A 60 5.02 -11.57 -9.89
CA HIS A 60 3.99 -12.29 -9.13
C HIS A 60 3.44 -13.49 -9.91
N ASP A 61 3.39 -14.67 -9.27
CA ASP A 61 2.76 -15.87 -9.82
C ASP A 61 1.25 -15.82 -9.63
N ALA A 62 0.52 -15.76 -10.74
CA ALA A 62 -0.95 -15.69 -10.74
C ALA A 62 -1.62 -16.94 -10.15
N SER A 63 -0.94 -18.09 -10.10
CA SER A 63 -1.48 -19.31 -9.48
C SER A 63 -1.47 -19.27 -7.95
N VAL A 64 -0.63 -18.41 -7.36
CA VAL A 64 -0.49 -18.26 -5.90
C VAL A 64 -1.16 -16.96 -5.42
N ALA A 65 -1.23 -15.94 -6.26
CA ALA A 65 -1.85 -14.68 -5.91
C ALA A 65 -3.38 -14.80 -5.83
N ILE A 66 -3.96 -14.51 -4.65
CA ILE A 66 -5.42 -14.46 -4.46
C ILE A 66 -6.08 -13.43 -5.41
N LYS A 67 -5.38 -12.32 -5.65
CA LYS A 67 -5.78 -11.25 -6.57
C LYS A 67 -4.57 -10.73 -7.32
N MET A 68 -4.70 -10.56 -8.63
CA MET A 68 -3.70 -9.84 -9.42
C MET A 68 -3.99 -8.34 -9.46
N GLU A 69 -5.27 -7.97 -9.45
CA GLU A 69 -5.73 -6.59 -9.52
C GLU A 69 -6.85 -6.35 -8.50
N GLU A 70 -6.93 -5.13 -7.99
CA GLU A 70 -8.06 -4.62 -7.20
C GLU A 70 -8.20 -3.11 -7.45
N PRO A 71 -9.30 -2.62 -8.03
CA PRO A 71 -9.52 -1.20 -8.25
C PRO A 71 -9.50 -0.40 -6.95
N ALA A 72 -9.12 0.88 -7.02
CA ALA A 72 -9.20 1.77 -5.86
C ALA A 72 -10.65 1.96 -5.40
N GLY A 73 -10.86 2.11 -4.09
CA GLY A 73 -12.15 2.52 -3.53
C GLY A 73 -13.23 1.43 -3.45
N THR A 74 -12.93 0.18 -3.83
CA THR A 74 -13.83 -0.95 -3.56
C THR A 74 -13.95 -1.25 -2.07
N ASN A 75 -15.01 -1.95 -1.69
CA ASN A 75 -15.25 -2.40 -0.31
C ASN A 75 -14.16 -3.36 0.22
N LEU A 76 -13.38 -3.99 -0.66
CA LEU A 76 -12.27 -4.89 -0.31
C LEU A 76 -11.06 -4.14 0.30
N TRP A 77 -11.06 -2.81 0.26
CA TRP A 77 -10.15 -1.97 1.02
C TRP A 77 -10.62 -1.69 2.45
N GLN A 78 -11.69 -2.35 2.92
CA GLN A 78 -12.17 -2.23 4.29
C GLN A 78 -12.25 -3.59 4.96
N TYR A 79 -11.64 -3.72 6.14
CA TYR A 79 -11.85 -4.91 6.96
C TYR A 79 -13.30 -4.96 7.43
N LEU A 80 -13.86 -6.17 7.43
CA LEU A 80 -15.21 -6.39 7.90
C LEU A 80 -15.29 -6.21 9.42
N ILE A 81 -16.41 -5.66 9.87
CA ILE A 81 -16.78 -5.74 11.29
C ILE A 81 -17.01 -7.22 11.63
N THR A 82 -16.51 -7.65 12.78
CA THR A 82 -16.55 -9.07 13.15
C THR A 82 -17.97 -9.54 13.41
N ARG A 83 -18.25 -10.81 13.09
CA ARG A 83 -19.57 -11.41 13.33
C ARG A 83 -19.98 -11.35 14.79
N ASP A 84 -19.02 -11.49 15.70
CA ASP A 84 -19.28 -11.45 17.15
C ASP A 84 -19.79 -10.07 17.59
N GLU A 85 -19.18 -8.98 17.07
CA GLU A 85 -19.68 -7.62 17.32
C GLU A 85 -21.10 -7.43 16.77
N ILE A 86 -21.37 -7.90 15.54
CA ILE A 86 -22.71 -7.83 14.94
C ILE A 86 -23.74 -8.61 15.78
N ASN A 87 -23.37 -9.77 16.32
CA ASN A 87 -24.27 -10.59 17.13
C ASN A 87 -24.49 -10.02 18.54
N ALA A 88 -23.48 -9.37 19.13
CA ALA A 88 -23.53 -8.84 20.49
C ALA A 88 -24.26 -7.49 20.56
N ASN A 89 -24.20 -6.68 19.50
CA ASN A 89 -24.74 -5.33 19.47
C ASN A 89 -25.84 -5.20 18.41
N ALA A 90 -27.11 -5.22 18.84
CA ALA A 90 -28.26 -5.14 17.94
C ALA A 90 -28.37 -3.82 17.14
N ASN A 91 -27.62 -2.78 17.52
CA ASN A 91 -27.55 -1.52 16.77
C ASN A 91 -26.40 -1.50 15.74
N MET A 92 -25.54 -2.53 15.71
CA MET A 92 -24.48 -2.58 14.72
C MET A 92 -25.01 -2.94 13.33
N VAL A 93 -24.51 -2.19 12.36
CA VAL A 93 -24.73 -2.40 10.93
C VAL A 93 -23.41 -2.85 10.30
N GLN A 94 -23.49 -3.92 9.51
CA GLN A 94 -22.35 -4.45 8.78
C GLN A 94 -21.91 -3.47 7.67
N ASN A 95 -20.61 -3.27 7.51
CA ASN A 95 -20.07 -2.51 6.38
C ASN A 95 -20.36 -3.21 5.04
N GLU A 96 -20.32 -2.47 3.94
CA GLU A 96 -20.62 -3.01 2.60
C GLU A 96 -19.82 -4.28 2.28
N LEU A 97 -20.51 -5.30 1.76
CA LEU A 97 -19.97 -6.65 1.46
C LEU A 97 -19.55 -6.79 0.01
#